data_AF-A0A8T3U171-F1
#
_entry.id   AF-A0A8T3U171-F1
#
_cell.length_a   1.000
_cell.length_b   1.000
_cell.length_c   1.000
_cell.angle_alpha   90.00
_cell.angle_beta   90.00
_cell.angle_gamma   90.00
#
_symmetry.space_group_name_H-M   'P 1'
#
loop_
_entity.id
_entity.type
_entity.pdbx_description
1 polymer ?
#
loop_
_entity_poly.entity_id
_entity_poly.type
_entity_poly.pdbx_seq_one_letter_code
_entity_poly.pdbx_strand_id
1 'polypeptide(L)'
;MKTGTYSFTRKVKGIQRIVINGGYYSDISINDTEEIIKEKEEDRMYTLKMYNLDWPLFVLEIDTSNIPEEKVAITKTIKDKSNTLLNNDKETKVVPVIKRNGQVITNTNTNNVGHRANNDELLTYTWNELPKTDDTYTDYNYEVTFDISGLPEGYSIVPNTKTTDNQADFNITYVSPKVTVSKEITVNGGDKEVLPNKIDVRIENNRGLISVNKKARLNTEKTAYVVSESLDKTTTSADEIT
;
A
#
# COMPACT_ATOMS: atom_id res chain seq x y z
N MET A 1 22.53 -1.47 50.02
CA MET A 1 22.58 -1.28 48.55
C MET A 1 21.60 -0.18 48.19
N LYS A 2 22.03 0.93 47.58
CA LYS A 2 21.09 1.87 46.97
C LYS A 2 20.58 1.23 45.68
N THR A 3 19.29 1.00 45.58
CA THR A 3 18.62 0.61 44.33
C THR A 3 18.39 1.89 43.53
N GLY A 4 18.99 1.98 42.35
CA GLY A 4 18.74 3.05 41.38
C GLY A 4 18.17 2.46 40.11
N THR A 5 17.14 3.10 39.55
CA THR A 5 16.60 2.75 38.23
C THR A 5 17.30 3.63 37.20
N TYR A 6 17.97 2.99 36.23
CA TYR A 6 18.55 3.67 35.08
C TYR A 6 17.65 3.40 33.87
N SER A 7 17.29 4.46 33.14
CA SER A 7 16.53 4.36 31.90
C SER A 7 17.32 5.00 30.76
N PHE A 8 17.20 4.43 29.58
CA PHE A 8 17.72 5.00 28.34
C PHE A 8 16.55 5.58 27.55
N THR A 9 16.73 6.77 27.00
CA THR A 9 15.73 7.43 26.14
C THR A 9 15.87 7.06 24.66
N ARG A 10 16.95 6.36 24.30
CA ARG A 10 17.22 5.88 22.94
C ARG A 10 17.84 4.49 22.97
N LYS A 11 17.67 3.75 21.88
CA LYS A 11 18.33 2.47 21.66
C LYS A 11 19.84 2.69 21.61
N VAL A 12 20.54 1.96 22.47
CA VAL A 12 22.00 1.97 22.50
C VAL A 12 22.48 0.67 21.85
N LYS A 13 23.54 0.75 21.04
CA LYS A 13 24.16 -0.42 20.41
C LYS A 13 25.52 -0.67 21.07
N GLY A 14 25.81 -1.93 21.36
CA GLY A 14 27.07 -2.36 21.95
C GLY A 14 27.13 -2.22 23.47
N ILE A 15 28.33 -2.38 24.01
CA ILE A 15 28.58 -2.35 25.45
C ILE A 15 28.59 -0.89 25.94
N GLN A 16 27.72 -0.58 26.90
CA GLN A 16 27.70 0.70 27.60
C GLN A 16 28.38 0.55 28.96
N ARG A 17 29.33 1.44 29.27
CA ARG A 17 30.01 1.48 30.58
C ARG A 17 29.64 2.76 31.30
N ILE A 18 28.98 2.63 32.45
CA ILE A 18 28.60 3.75 33.31
C ILE A 18 29.47 3.70 34.56
N VAL A 19 30.17 4.80 34.84
CA VAL A 19 30.98 4.95 36.04
C VAL A 19 30.10 5.51 37.16
N ILE A 20 29.83 4.69 38.18
CA ILE A 20 29.05 5.10 39.35
C ILE A 20 30.03 5.48 40.44
N ASN A 21 30.14 6.77 40.71
CA ASN A 21 30.98 7.26 41.80
C ASN A 21 30.19 7.19 43.11
N GLY A 22 30.75 6.57 44.15
CA GLY A 22 30.11 6.45 45.48
C GLY A 22 29.97 7.78 46.24
N GLY A 23 30.32 8.90 45.59
CA GLY A 23 30.29 10.30 46.03
C GLY A 23 28.96 10.76 46.59
N TYR A 24 28.96 11.48 47.71
CA TYR A 24 27.80 12.22 48.26
C TYR A 24 27.24 13.33 47.34
N TYR A 25 27.77 13.49 46.12
CA TYR A 25 27.29 14.39 45.08
C TYR A 25 26.80 13.56 43.89
N SER A 26 25.53 13.15 43.94
CA SER A 26 24.85 12.49 42.83
C SER A 26 24.25 13.54 41.91
N ASP A 27 25.09 14.25 41.17
CA ASP A 27 24.67 15.00 39.98
C ASP A 27 25.47 14.47 38.79
N ILE A 28 25.14 13.26 38.36
CA ILE A 28 25.49 12.82 37.00
C ILE A 28 24.46 13.46 36.08
N SER A 29 24.69 14.73 35.78
CA SER A 29 24.07 15.41 34.64
C SER A 29 24.81 14.91 33.39
N ILE A 30 24.27 13.87 32.75
CA ILE A 30 24.50 13.67 31.31
C ILE A 30 23.57 14.65 30.61
N ASN A 31 23.79 15.95 30.82
CA ASN A 31 23.19 16.95 29.97
C ASN A 31 23.97 16.92 28.66
N ASP A 32 23.30 16.47 27.61
CA ASP A 32 23.60 16.90 26.25
C ASP A 32 23.67 18.43 26.25
N THR A 33 24.87 19.00 26.44
CA THR A 33 25.34 20.32 25.98
C THR A 33 26.63 20.64 26.74
N GLU A 34 27.78 20.49 26.07
CA GLU A 34 28.69 21.61 25.76
C GLU A 34 30.00 21.10 25.14
N GLU A 35 30.29 21.67 23.97
CA GLU A 35 31.58 21.72 23.30
C GLU A 35 32.38 20.42 23.10
N ILE A 36 32.05 19.77 21.98
CA ILE A 36 32.92 18.84 21.27
C ILE A 36 34.24 19.57 20.97
N ILE A 37 35.26 19.37 21.81
CA ILE A 37 36.64 19.55 21.38
C ILE A 37 36.91 18.44 20.37
N LYS A 38 36.74 18.78 19.10
CA LYS A 38 37.18 17.97 17.97
C LYS A 38 38.70 17.89 18.02
N GLU A 39 39.21 16.81 18.58
CA GLU A 39 40.44 16.24 18.05
C GLU A 39 40.16 14.82 17.55
N LYS A 40 40.30 14.72 16.22
CA LYS A 40 40.49 13.49 15.46
C LYS A 40 41.48 12.60 16.20
N GLU A 41 41.04 11.46 16.71
CA GLU A 41 41.80 10.21 16.68
C GLU A 41 40.89 9.05 17.07
N GLU A 42 40.98 8.00 16.24
CA GLU A 42 40.26 6.74 16.35
C GLU A 42 40.49 6.09 17.74
N ASP A 43 39.44 5.50 18.29
CA ASP A 43 39.48 4.53 19.40
C ASP A 43 40.18 4.96 20.72
N ARG A 44 39.71 6.03 21.36
CA ARG A 44 40.07 6.27 22.78
C ARG A 44 38.85 6.29 23.70
N MET A 45 38.82 5.30 24.60
CA MET A 45 38.07 5.36 25.85
C MET A 45 38.45 6.65 26.59
N TYR A 46 37.44 7.46 26.94
CA TYR A 46 37.61 8.59 27.85
C TYR A 46 38.16 8.08 29.19
N THR A 47 39.45 8.32 29.44
CA THR A 47 40.08 7.96 30.71
C THR A 47 39.84 9.10 31.68
N LEU A 48 38.83 8.96 32.53
CA LEU A 48 38.55 9.90 33.62
C LEU A 48 39.71 9.83 34.63
N LYS A 49 40.65 10.78 34.60
CA LYS A 49 41.69 10.89 35.63
C LYS A 49 41.06 11.45 36.91
N MET A 50 40.62 10.56 37.80
CA MET A 50 40.23 10.95 39.16
C MET A 50 41.40 10.69 40.11
N TYR A 51 41.95 11.78 40.66
CA TYR A 51 42.96 11.73 41.70
C TYR A 51 42.34 11.21 43.00
N ASN A 52 42.94 10.16 43.58
CA ASN A 52 42.80 9.71 44.97
C ASN A 52 41.40 9.83 45.60
N LEU A 53 40.54 8.84 45.35
CA LEU A 53 39.44 8.54 46.25
C LEU A 53 39.54 7.06 46.62
N ASP A 54 39.73 6.77 47.90
CA ASP A 54 39.70 5.42 48.53
C ASP A 54 38.32 4.74 48.42
N TRP A 55 37.48 5.15 47.47
CA TRP A 55 36.10 4.75 47.39
C TRP A 55 35.94 3.72 46.28
N PRO A 56 35.16 2.65 46.51
CA PRO A 56 34.96 1.62 45.50
C PRO A 56 34.31 2.24 44.26
N LEU A 57 35.02 2.13 43.12
CA LEU A 57 34.49 2.44 41.80
C LEU A 57 33.58 1.30 41.38
N PHE A 58 32.30 1.58 41.17
CA PHE A 58 31.39 0.60 40.58
C PHE A 58 31.22 0.93 39.10
N VAL A 59 31.63 -0.01 38.24
CA VAL A 59 31.38 0.06 36.80
C VAL A 59 30.14 -0.79 36.52
N LEU A 60 29.09 -0.15 36.00
CA LEU A 60 27.94 -0.85 35.47
C LEU A 60 28.18 -1.06 33.97
N GLU A 61 28.34 -2.32 33.57
CA GLU A 61 28.43 -2.72 32.16
C GLU A 61 27.05 -3.22 31.70
N ILE A 62 26.49 -2.54 30.70
CA ILE A 62 25.21 -2.90 30.11
C ILE A 62 25.50 -3.35 28.68
N ASP A 63 25.45 -4.65 28.46
CA ASP A 63 25.55 -5.23 27.13
C ASP A 63 24.19 -5.17 26.43
N THR A 64 24.03 -4.21 25.52
CA THR A 64 22.82 -4.05 24.71
C THR A 64 22.85 -4.87 23.42
N SER A 65 23.96 -5.58 23.15
CA SER A 65 24.19 -6.30 21.88
C SER A 65 23.22 -7.46 21.67
N ASN A 66 22.63 -7.97 22.76
CA ASN A 66 21.70 -9.09 22.75
C ASN A 66 20.25 -8.67 23.07
N ILE A 67 19.92 -7.38 23.05
CA ILE A 67 18.52 -6.96 23.16
C ILE A 67 17.84 -7.32 21.83
N PRO A 68 16.95 -8.32 21.79
CA PRO A 68 16.31 -8.72 20.55
C PRO A 68 15.48 -7.55 20.02
N GLU A 69 15.64 -7.24 18.75
CA GLU A 69 14.74 -6.30 18.09
C GLU A 69 13.36 -6.94 17.99
N GLU A 70 12.34 -6.29 18.53
CA GLU A 70 10.97 -6.73 18.31
C GLU A 70 10.65 -6.60 16.82
N LYS A 71 10.18 -7.71 16.23
CA LYS A 71 9.77 -7.78 14.84
C LYS A 71 8.28 -8.06 14.75
N VAL A 72 7.66 -7.58 13.68
CA VAL A 72 6.26 -7.83 13.34
C VAL A 72 6.17 -8.51 11.97
N ALA A 73 5.06 -9.23 11.77
CA ALA A 73 4.68 -9.78 10.48
C ALA A 73 3.37 -9.13 10.04
N ILE A 74 3.28 -8.77 8.76
CA ILE A 74 2.08 -8.21 8.16
C ILE A 74 1.63 -9.15 7.06
N THR A 75 0.37 -9.57 7.12
CA THR A 75 -0.25 -10.42 6.12
C THR A 75 -1.45 -9.70 5.52
N LYS A 76 -1.55 -9.69 4.19
CA LYS A 76 -2.71 -9.19 3.46
C LYS A 76 -3.20 -10.21 2.45
N THR A 77 -4.52 -10.33 2.36
CA THR A 77 -5.17 -11.23 1.41
C THR A 77 -6.02 -10.46 0.41
N ILE A 78 -6.02 -10.89 -0.84
CA ILE A 78 -6.84 -10.30 -1.92
C ILE A 78 -7.65 -11.42 -2.56
N LYS A 79 -8.97 -11.22 -2.69
CA LYS A 79 -9.84 -12.13 -3.42
C LYS A 79 -10.18 -11.57 -4.81
N ASP A 80 -10.00 -12.35 -5.85
CA ASP A 80 -10.44 -11.97 -7.19
C ASP A 80 -11.93 -12.28 -7.40
N LYS A 81 -12.81 -11.34 -7.04
CA LYS A 81 -14.26 -11.49 -7.29
C LYS A 81 -14.65 -11.31 -8.76
N SER A 82 -13.71 -10.93 -9.63
CA SER A 82 -13.99 -10.81 -11.05
C SER A 82 -14.08 -12.17 -11.75
N ASN A 83 -13.57 -13.25 -11.13
CA ASN A 83 -13.49 -14.60 -11.67
C ASN A 83 -12.82 -14.71 -13.05
N THR A 84 -12.03 -13.68 -13.43
CA THR A 84 -11.58 -13.48 -14.82
C THR A 84 -10.12 -13.08 -14.92
N LEU A 85 -9.59 -12.37 -13.92
CA LEU A 85 -8.19 -11.95 -13.88
C LEU A 85 -7.25 -13.11 -13.53
N LEU A 86 -7.64 -13.92 -12.55
CA LEU A 86 -6.85 -15.07 -12.11
C LEU A 86 -7.03 -16.32 -12.98
N ASN A 87 -8.04 -16.37 -13.86
CA ASN A 87 -8.39 -17.55 -14.68
C ASN A 87 -7.84 -17.54 -16.12
N ASN A 88 -7.21 -16.45 -16.58
CA ASN A 88 -7.00 -16.23 -18.01
C ASN A 88 -5.63 -16.67 -18.57
N ASP A 89 -4.86 -17.53 -17.88
CA ASP A 89 -3.46 -17.91 -18.20
C ASP A 89 -2.48 -16.73 -18.44
N LYS A 90 -2.96 -15.49 -18.36
CA LYS A 90 -2.21 -14.26 -18.36
C LYS A 90 -1.85 -13.95 -16.91
N GLU A 91 -0.58 -14.13 -16.60
CA GLU A 91 -0.01 -13.87 -15.28
C GLU A 91 -0.18 -12.38 -14.93
N THR A 92 -1.30 -12.04 -14.31
CA THR A 92 -1.58 -10.65 -13.99
C THR A 92 -0.94 -10.33 -12.66
N LYS A 93 0.13 -9.55 -12.73
CA LYS A 93 0.98 -9.28 -11.58
C LYS A 93 0.37 -8.18 -10.72
N VAL A 94 -0.40 -8.56 -9.70
CA VAL A 94 -0.73 -7.64 -8.61
C VAL A 94 0.54 -7.44 -7.78
N VAL A 95 1.08 -6.21 -7.78
CA VAL A 95 2.31 -5.90 -7.04
C VAL A 95 1.93 -5.13 -5.77
N PRO A 96 1.98 -5.77 -4.59
CA PRO A 96 1.80 -5.04 -3.35
C PRO A 96 3.04 -4.20 -3.04
N VAL A 97 2.80 -3.04 -2.44
CA VAL A 97 3.81 -2.09 -2.00
C VAL A 97 3.59 -1.83 -0.51
N ILE A 98 4.58 -2.18 0.30
CA ILE A 98 4.58 -1.87 1.73
C ILE A 98 5.27 -0.51 1.96
N LYS A 99 4.67 0.28 2.83
CA LYS A 99 5.19 1.56 3.30
C LYS A 99 5.41 1.51 4.80
N ARG A 100 6.48 2.17 5.26
CA ARG A 100 6.79 2.41 6.67
C ARG A 100 6.80 3.92 6.89
N ASN A 101 5.92 4.42 7.76
CA ASN A 101 5.70 5.85 8.00
C ASN A 101 5.50 6.64 6.69
N GLY A 102 4.72 6.08 5.76
CA GLY A 102 4.43 6.68 4.45
C GLY A 102 5.49 6.48 3.36
N GLN A 103 6.69 5.98 3.68
CA GLN A 103 7.77 5.74 2.72
C GLN A 103 7.77 4.29 2.24
N VAL A 104 7.86 4.08 0.92
CA VAL A 104 7.99 2.72 0.33
C VAL A 104 9.28 2.06 0.81
N ILE A 105 9.18 0.81 1.25
CA ILE A 105 10.33 0.00 1.63
C ILE A 105 10.42 -1.26 0.77
N THR A 106 11.64 -1.71 0.50
CA THR A 106 11.92 -3.02 -0.08
C THR A 106 12.17 -4.02 1.05
N ASN A 107 11.38 -5.08 1.13
CA ASN A 107 11.65 -6.20 2.03
C ASN A 107 12.05 -7.42 1.18
N THR A 108 13.31 -7.84 1.30
CA THR A 108 13.87 -8.99 0.57
C THR A 108 13.26 -10.33 1.02
N ASN A 109 12.61 -10.39 2.18
CA ASN A 109 11.97 -11.58 2.74
C ASN A 109 10.46 -11.66 2.40
N THR A 110 10.04 -11.06 1.28
CA THR A 110 8.67 -11.19 0.79
C THR A 110 8.47 -12.51 0.08
N ASN A 111 7.75 -13.42 0.71
CA ASN A 111 7.13 -14.53 -0.01
C ASN A 111 5.91 -14.00 -0.76
N ASN A 112 6.15 -13.40 -1.93
CA ASN A 112 5.11 -13.07 -2.89
C ASN A 112 4.68 -14.34 -3.61
N VAL A 113 4.06 -15.27 -2.90
CA VAL A 113 3.55 -16.49 -3.51
C VAL A 113 2.03 -16.44 -3.45
N GLY A 114 1.44 -15.98 -4.56
CA GLY A 114 0.02 -16.21 -4.82
C GLY A 114 -0.22 -17.72 -4.90
N HIS A 115 -0.53 -18.35 -3.78
CA HIS A 115 -0.91 -19.75 -3.75
C HIS A 115 -2.37 -19.86 -4.18
N ARG A 116 -2.62 -20.52 -5.31
CA ARG A 116 -3.93 -21.12 -5.60
C ARG A 116 -4.15 -22.24 -4.58
N ALA A 117 -4.79 -21.94 -3.45
CA ALA A 117 -5.33 -22.97 -2.58
C ALA A 117 -6.78 -23.23 -3.02
N ASN A 118 -7.02 -24.40 -3.63
CA ASN A 118 -8.35 -25.01 -3.80
C ASN A 118 -9.43 -24.20 -4.55
N ASN A 119 -9.20 -23.82 -5.81
CA ASN A 119 -10.18 -23.07 -6.64
C ASN A 119 -10.66 -21.73 -6.04
N ASP A 120 -10.15 -21.34 -4.87
CA ASP A 120 -10.46 -20.06 -4.26
C ASP A 120 -9.43 -19.03 -4.71
N GLU A 121 -9.97 -17.98 -5.31
CA GLU A 121 -9.38 -16.80 -5.93
C GLU A 121 -8.57 -15.91 -4.95
N LEU A 122 -7.83 -16.48 -3.99
CA LEU A 122 -7.24 -15.75 -2.86
C LEU A 122 -5.70 -15.64 -2.97
N LEU A 123 -5.20 -14.45 -3.25
CA LEU A 123 -3.77 -14.11 -3.16
C LEU A 123 -3.41 -13.73 -1.73
N THR A 124 -2.29 -14.24 -1.21
CA THR A 124 -1.79 -13.91 0.14
C THR A 124 -0.38 -13.34 0.04
N TYR A 125 -0.16 -12.21 0.68
CA TYR A 125 1.13 -11.52 0.73
C TYR A 125 1.55 -11.33 2.18
N THR A 126 2.77 -11.78 2.49
CA THR A 126 3.31 -11.71 3.85
C THR A 126 4.67 -11.02 3.85
N TRP A 127 4.79 -10.00 4.69
CA TRP A 127 6.05 -9.33 5.01
C TRP A 127 6.47 -9.75 6.40
N ASN A 128 7.52 -10.58 6.46
CA ASN A 128 8.08 -11.04 7.71
C ASN A 128 9.22 -10.13 8.18
N GLU A 129 9.53 -10.24 9.46
CA GLU A 129 10.73 -9.65 10.07
C GLU A 129 10.81 -8.12 9.97
N LEU A 130 9.67 -7.43 9.93
CA LEU A 130 9.63 -5.98 9.91
C LEU A 130 9.98 -5.43 11.31
N PRO A 131 10.88 -4.45 11.45
CA PRO A 131 11.16 -3.83 12.75
C PRO A 131 9.89 -3.23 13.36
N LYS A 132 9.63 -3.46 14.64
CA LYS A 132 8.45 -2.89 15.31
C LYS A 132 8.63 -1.41 15.60
N THR A 133 9.78 -1.01 16.15
CA THR A 133 10.06 0.35 16.60
C THR A 133 11.29 0.94 15.92
N ASP A 134 11.38 2.26 15.91
CA ASP A 134 12.61 2.99 15.61
C ASP A 134 13.60 3.00 16.79
N ASP A 135 14.69 3.76 16.64
CA ASP A 135 15.73 3.91 17.67
C ASP A 135 15.26 4.70 18.91
N THR A 136 14.08 5.32 18.86
CA THR A 136 13.45 6.02 19.99
C THR A 136 12.38 5.19 20.69
N TYR A 137 12.22 3.91 20.30
CA TYR A 137 11.13 3.04 20.74
C TYR A 137 9.73 3.52 20.32
N THR A 138 9.65 4.34 19.27
CA THR A 138 8.38 4.71 18.66
C THR A 138 7.97 3.64 17.66
N ASP A 139 6.74 3.12 17.77
CA ASP A 139 6.20 2.11 16.85
C ASP A 139 6.14 2.65 15.41
N TYR A 140 6.60 1.83 14.46
CA TYR A 140 6.44 2.10 13.04
C TYR A 140 4.98 1.89 12.61
N ASN A 141 4.44 2.84 11.86
CA ASN A 141 3.18 2.64 11.14
C ASN A 141 3.47 1.97 9.80
N TYR A 142 2.88 0.81 9.56
CA TYR A 142 3.00 0.08 8.31
C TYR A 142 1.69 0.07 7.54
N GLU A 143 1.80 0.37 6.25
CA GLU A 143 0.67 0.40 5.35
C GLU A 143 0.97 -0.45 4.12
N VAL A 144 -0.03 -1.19 3.65
CA VAL A 144 0.07 -1.96 2.40
C VAL A 144 -0.85 -1.31 1.38
N THR A 145 -0.26 -0.96 0.25
CA THR A 145 -0.94 -0.44 -0.93
C THR A 145 -0.69 -1.38 -2.11
N PHE A 146 -1.47 -1.25 -3.17
CA PHE A 146 -1.28 -2.05 -4.37
C PHE A 146 -1.02 -1.14 -5.55
N ASP A 147 -0.02 -1.50 -6.34
CA ASP A 147 0.17 -0.88 -7.64
C ASP A 147 -0.84 -1.47 -8.62
N ILE A 148 -1.78 -0.62 -9.07
CA ILE A 148 -2.81 -0.98 -10.04
C ILE A 148 -2.40 -0.71 -11.48
N SER A 149 -1.22 -0.12 -11.72
CA SER A 149 -0.77 0.24 -13.07
C SER A 149 -0.55 -0.97 -13.97
N GLY A 150 -0.31 -2.15 -13.39
CA GLY A 150 -0.20 -3.41 -14.11
C GLY A 150 -1.54 -4.12 -14.40
N LEU A 151 -2.68 -3.57 -13.96
CA LEU A 151 -3.98 -4.18 -14.18
C LEU A 151 -4.56 -3.80 -15.56
N PRO A 152 -5.27 -4.73 -16.25
CA PRO A 152 -5.98 -4.40 -17.48
C PRO A 152 -7.09 -3.36 -17.27
N GLU A 153 -7.50 -2.69 -18.35
CA GLU A 153 -8.59 -1.69 -18.31
C GLU A 153 -9.87 -2.29 -17.70
N GLY A 154 -10.49 -1.56 -16.77
CA GLY A 154 -11.73 -1.97 -16.10
C GLY A 154 -11.54 -2.72 -14.79
N TYR A 155 -10.32 -3.13 -14.45
CA TYR A 155 -10.04 -3.77 -13.17
C TYR A 155 -9.59 -2.77 -12.10
N SER A 156 -9.99 -3.05 -10.85
CA SER A 156 -9.59 -2.26 -9.69
C SER A 156 -9.42 -3.14 -8.45
N ILE A 157 -8.53 -2.71 -7.53
CA ILE A 157 -8.38 -3.31 -6.20
C ILE A 157 -9.04 -2.38 -5.20
N VAL A 158 -10.02 -2.89 -4.46
CA VAL A 158 -10.76 -2.12 -3.47
C VAL A 158 -10.60 -2.74 -2.07
N PRO A 159 -10.45 -1.94 -1.01
CA PRO A 159 -10.51 -2.44 0.35
C PRO A 159 -11.81 -3.21 0.59
N ASN A 160 -11.73 -4.28 1.37
CA ASN A 160 -12.87 -5.10 1.71
C ASN A 160 -13.05 -5.19 3.22
N THR A 161 -14.28 -5.06 3.68
CA THR A 161 -14.65 -5.42 5.05
C THR A 161 -14.78 -6.94 5.13
N LYS A 162 -14.01 -7.57 6.01
CA LYS A 162 -14.07 -9.04 6.19
C LYS A 162 -15.44 -9.45 6.72
N THR A 163 -16.05 -10.42 6.04
CA THR A 163 -17.30 -11.07 6.45
C THR A 163 -17.10 -12.58 6.45
N THR A 164 -18.07 -13.32 6.97
CA THR A 164 -18.04 -14.80 6.94
C THR A 164 -17.86 -15.33 5.51
N ASP A 165 -18.46 -14.65 4.52
CA ASP A 165 -18.40 -15.03 3.10
C ASP A 165 -17.20 -14.42 2.35
N ASN A 166 -16.50 -13.46 2.95
CA ASN A 166 -15.36 -12.79 2.33
C ASN A 166 -14.22 -12.57 3.34
N GLN A 167 -13.28 -13.50 3.35
CA GLN A 167 -12.15 -13.50 4.27
C GLN A 167 -10.97 -12.64 3.80
N ALA A 168 -11.08 -11.97 2.65
CA ALA A 168 -10.03 -11.15 2.08
C ALA A 168 -10.00 -9.72 2.64
N ASP A 169 -8.79 -9.16 2.77
CA ASP A 169 -8.60 -7.74 3.09
C ASP A 169 -8.96 -6.82 1.90
N PHE A 170 -8.83 -7.32 0.68
CA PHE A 170 -9.12 -6.58 -0.56
C PHE A 170 -9.87 -7.45 -1.56
N ASN A 171 -10.64 -6.82 -2.44
CA ASN A 171 -11.23 -7.48 -3.61
C ASN A 171 -10.65 -6.90 -4.89
N ILE A 172 -10.40 -7.76 -5.87
CA ILE A 172 -10.31 -7.35 -7.26
C ILE A 172 -11.73 -7.34 -7.84
N THR A 173 -12.10 -6.25 -8.48
CA THR A 173 -13.41 -6.06 -9.12
C THR A 173 -13.22 -5.66 -10.58
N TYR A 174 -14.22 -5.99 -11.40
CA TYR A 174 -14.27 -5.61 -12.79
C TYR A 174 -15.46 -4.73 -13.10
N VAL A 175 -15.23 -3.65 -13.83
CA VAL A 175 -16.26 -2.82 -14.45
C VAL A 175 -15.90 -2.66 -15.92
N SER A 176 -16.83 -3.05 -16.79
CA SER A 176 -16.64 -2.92 -18.24
C SER A 176 -16.27 -1.48 -18.61
N PRO A 177 -15.13 -1.26 -19.28
CA PRO A 177 -14.79 0.07 -19.76
C PRO A 177 -15.83 0.52 -20.79
N LYS A 178 -16.01 1.84 -20.91
CA LYS A 178 -17.02 2.40 -21.80
C LYS A 178 -16.41 2.84 -23.13
N VAL A 179 -17.15 2.66 -24.22
CA VAL A 179 -16.85 3.21 -25.54
C VAL A 179 -18.00 4.09 -25.99
N THR A 180 -17.68 5.27 -26.49
CA THR A 180 -18.69 6.15 -27.09
C THR A 180 -18.91 5.73 -28.53
N VAL A 181 -20.15 5.38 -28.88
CA VAL A 181 -20.56 5.09 -30.24
C VAL A 181 -21.48 6.22 -30.68
N SER A 182 -21.07 6.91 -31.75
CA SER A 182 -21.91 7.91 -32.41
C SER A 182 -22.31 7.42 -33.79
N LYS A 183 -23.58 7.61 -34.14
CA LYS A 183 -24.10 7.26 -35.45
C LYS A 183 -24.99 8.36 -35.98
N GLU A 184 -24.83 8.59 -37.27
CA GLU A 184 -25.67 9.51 -38.04
C GLU A 184 -26.60 8.70 -38.94
N ILE A 185 -27.86 9.11 -38.96
CA ILE A 185 -28.89 8.56 -39.83
C ILE A 185 -29.23 9.65 -40.83
N THR A 186 -28.72 9.52 -42.05
CA THR A 186 -28.91 10.50 -43.12
C THR A 186 -30.38 10.63 -43.51
N VAL A 187 -30.83 11.87 -43.67
CA VAL A 187 -32.16 12.20 -44.18
C VAL A 187 -32.07 12.41 -45.69
N ASN A 188 -32.48 11.40 -46.45
CA ASN A 188 -32.38 11.39 -47.92
C ASN A 188 -33.60 12.00 -48.65
N GLY A 189 -34.62 12.46 -47.93
CA GLY A 189 -35.84 13.02 -48.52
C GLY A 189 -36.88 13.43 -47.48
N GLY A 190 -38.02 13.92 -47.95
CA GLY A 190 -39.10 14.49 -47.12
C GLY A 190 -39.02 16.01 -47.01
N ASP A 191 -40.12 16.62 -46.56
CA ASP A 191 -40.16 18.05 -46.27
C ASP A 191 -39.43 18.34 -44.97
N LYS A 192 -38.32 19.07 -45.07
CA LYS A 192 -37.45 19.41 -43.94
C LYS A 192 -38.12 20.37 -42.96
N GLU A 193 -39.20 21.07 -43.34
CA GLU A 193 -39.90 21.98 -42.42
C GLU A 193 -40.81 21.26 -41.43
N VAL A 194 -41.11 19.98 -41.66
CA VAL A 194 -42.01 19.18 -40.81
C VAL A 194 -41.34 17.98 -40.14
N LEU A 195 -40.03 17.80 -40.33
CA LEU A 195 -39.31 16.68 -39.70
C LEU A 195 -39.38 16.76 -38.17
N PRO A 196 -39.62 15.65 -37.47
CA PRO A 196 -39.62 15.64 -36.02
C PRO A 196 -38.21 15.93 -35.49
N ASN A 197 -38.10 16.70 -34.41
CA ASN A 197 -36.81 17.04 -33.80
C ASN A 197 -36.08 15.83 -33.20
N LYS A 198 -36.81 14.74 -32.90
CA LYS A 198 -36.27 13.51 -32.32
C LYS A 198 -36.96 12.29 -32.89
N ILE A 199 -36.20 11.21 -33.07
CA ILE A 199 -36.73 9.88 -33.41
C ILE A 199 -36.26 8.86 -32.38
N ASP A 200 -37.07 7.81 -32.18
CA ASP A 200 -36.65 6.65 -31.40
C ASP A 200 -35.72 5.78 -32.22
N VAL A 201 -34.57 5.43 -31.65
CA VAL A 201 -33.61 4.52 -32.22
C VAL A 201 -33.29 3.42 -31.23
N ARG A 202 -33.20 2.20 -31.73
CA ARG A 202 -32.68 1.07 -30.97
C ARG A 202 -31.22 0.87 -31.36
N ILE A 203 -30.34 0.98 -30.37
CA ILE A 203 -28.93 0.64 -30.54
C ILE A 203 -28.79 -0.83 -30.15
N GLU A 204 -28.66 -1.68 -31.16
CA GLU A 204 -28.43 -3.09 -30.97
C GLU A 204 -26.94 -3.35 -30.80
N ASN A 205 -26.63 -4.14 -29.78
CA ASN A 205 -25.30 -4.65 -29.54
C ASN A 205 -25.31 -6.12 -30.03
N ASN A 206 -24.59 -6.40 -31.11
CA ASN A 206 -24.47 -7.74 -31.71
C ASN A 206 -23.56 -8.68 -30.90
N ARG A 207 -23.03 -8.18 -29.79
CA ARG A 207 -22.01 -8.77 -28.93
C ARG A 207 -22.65 -9.30 -27.62
N GLY A 208 -23.96 -9.60 -27.64
CA GLY A 208 -24.67 -10.24 -26.51
C GLY A 208 -25.02 -9.34 -25.33
N LEU A 209 -24.78 -8.02 -25.43
CA LEU A 209 -25.19 -7.05 -24.42
C LEU A 209 -26.60 -6.51 -24.69
N ILE A 210 -27.24 -6.00 -23.65
CA ILE A 210 -28.62 -5.49 -23.72
C ILE A 210 -28.70 -4.32 -24.71
N SER A 211 -29.67 -4.39 -25.64
CA SER A 211 -29.96 -3.28 -26.54
C SER A 211 -30.50 -2.07 -25.78
N VAL A 212 -30.16 -0.86 -26.22
CA VAL A 212 -30.60 0.37 -25.56
C VAL A 212 -31.46 1.20 -26.51
N ASN A 213 -32.63 1.63 -26.03
CA ASN A 213 -33.49 2.57 -26.73
C ASN A 213 -33.06 4.01 -26.41
N LYS A 214 -32.87 4.82 -27.45
CA LYS A 214 -32.44 6.22 -27.34
C LYS A 214 -33.21 7.13 -28.28
N LYS A 215 -33.06 8.44 -28.04
CA LYS A 215 -33.59 9.48 -28.92
C LYS A 215 -32.45 10.05 -29.76
N ALA A 216 -32.47 9.82 -31.07
CA ALA A 216 -31.59 10.54 -31.99
C ALA A 216 -32.16 11.94 -32.24
N ARG A 217 -31.30 12.96 -32.31
CA ARG A 217 -31.70 14.36 -32.50
C ARG A 217 -31.42 14.79 -33.93
N LEU A 218 -32.38 15.47 -34.55
CA LEU A 218 -32.16 16.10 -35.84
C LEU A 218 -31.09 17.18 -35.70
N ASN A 219 -30.09 17.17 -36.57
CA ASN A 219 -29.05 18.20 -36.59
C ASN A 219 -29.61 19.54 -37.12
N THR A 220 -28.87 20.62 -36.89
CA THR A 220 -29.29 21.98 -37.25
C THR A 220 -29.57 22.13 -38.75
N GLU A 221 -28.79 21.45 -39.59
CA GLU A 221 -28.93 21.49 -41.06
C GLU A 221 -30.09 20.63 -41.57
N LYS A 222 -30.76 19.88 -40.69
CA LYS A 222 -31.84 18.93 -41.03
C LYS A 222 -31.40 17.91 -42.10
N THR A 223 -30.15 17.49 -42.04
CA THR A 223 -29.51 16.52 -42.97
C THR A 223 -29.32 15.15 -42.34
N ALA A 224 -29.32 15.05 -41.00
CA ALA A 224 -29.19 13.77 -40.31
C ALA A 224 -29.78 13.80 -38.89
N TYR A 225 -30.20 12.63 -38.41
CA TYR A 225 -30.41 12.38 -36.99
C TYR A 225 -29.13 11.83 -36.37
N VAL A 226 -28.65 12.46 -35.30
CA VAL A 226 -27.43 12.08 -34.60
C VAL A 226 -27.79 11.47 -33.25
N VAL A 227 -27.21 10.30 -32.96
CA VAL A 227 -27.23 9.68 -31.63
C VAL A 227 -25.80 9.41 -31.19
N SER A 228 -25.54 9.60 -29.90
CA SER A 228 -24.28 9.25 -29.26
C SER A 228 -24.61 8.56 -27.94
N GLU A 229 -23.99 7.40 -27.70
CA GLU A 229 -24.23 6.61 -26.51
C GLU A 229 -22.92 6.00 -25.99
N SER A 230 -22.80 5.93 -24.66
CA SER A 230 -21.70 5.27 -23.97
C SER A 230 -22.08 3.82 -23.69
N LEU A 231 -21.44 2.88 -24.39
CA LEU A 231 -21.72 1.45 -24.33
C LEU A 231 -20.59 0.71 -23.63
N ASP A 232 -20.91 -0.45 -23.03
CA ASP A 232 -19.91 -1.36 -22.48
C ASP A 232 -19.02 -1.96 -23.59
N LYS A 233 -17.70 -1.94 -23.39
CA LYS A 233 -16.71 -2.50 -24.34
C LYS A 233 -16.65 -4.02 -24.29
N THR A 234 -16.88 -4.60 -23.12
CA THR A 234 -16.69 -6.02 -22.75
C THR A 234 -17.90 -6.55 -21.99
N THR A 235 -18.00 -7.88 -21.83
CA THR A 235 -19.01 -8.51 -20.97
C THR A 235 -18.73 -8.25 -19.48
N THR A 236 -19.66 -8.63 -18.59
CA THR A 236 -19.43 -8.61 -17.14
C THR A 236 -18.27 -9.50 -16.69
N SER A 237 -17.83 -10.41 -17.56
CA SER A 237 -16.70 -11.32 -17.35
C SER A 237 -15.43 -10.87 -18.09
N ALA A 238 -15.34 -9.59 -18.47
CA ALA A 238 -14.17 -9.02 -19.14
C ALA A 238 -13.77 -9.65 -20.48
N ASP A 239 -14.63 -10.48 -21.07
CA ASP A 239 -14.37 -11.04 -22.40
C ASP A 239 -14.40 -9.91 -23.44
N GLU A 240 -13.37 -9.87 -24.27
CA GLU A 240 -13.39 -9.07 -25.49
C GLU A 240 -14.50 -9.61 -26.38
N ILE A 241 -15.46 -8.74 -26.65
CA ILE A 241 -16.55 -9.12 -27.53
C ILE A 241 -16.02 -9.08 -28.98
N THR A 242 -16.38 -10.00 -29.86
CA THR A 242 -15.85 -10.00 -31.25
C THR A 242 -16.98 -9.81 -32.23
#